data_AF-A0A959J3Q1-F1
#
_entry.id   AF-A0A959J3Q1-F1
#
_cell.length_a   1.000
_cell.length_b   1.000
_cell.length_c   1.000
_cell.angle_alpha   90.00
_cell.angle_beta   90.00
_cell.angle_gamma   90.00
#
_symmetry.space_group_name_H-M   'P 1'
#
loop_
_entity.id
_entity.type
_entity.pdbx_description
1 polymer ?
#
loop_
_entity_poly.entity_id
_entity_poly.type
_entity_poly.pdbx_seq_one_letter_code
_entity_poly.pdbx_strand_id
1 'polypeptide(L)'
;MIYEQTLTPDNDRQGRGIRIPGSIRKFVEKWVKINAEEDLVLVKKASELSFIHAVNRKRMNNSGLGCIVCLVKINDIPHINAFFKAANQKLRNGGFIIGCLETQCDRKQRLMARQRWPLNIISRFFAYFHKEFWTKLPIVNRYYHLSGETGRVISEIEAYGRLFSCGFALSGTKKIGGKHFFAAQKTSQPDFSHKPSTGPLICLERIGQYGKPVKVYKVRTMHPYSEYIQDFIFRQNGFGSGCKFKDDPRVTPLGRFLRKYWLDELPMMVNLVKGDVKLFGVRPVSPHYLNLFPEDFKKYRCQFKPGLIPPLYVEIPNSIEDIMAIERRYLEAYQQRPLLTDLTYTYKALYNIIVRRVRSK
;
A
#
# COMPACT_ATOMS: atom_id res chain seq x y z
N MET A 1 25.50 33.27 16.02
CA MET A 1 24.78 33.38 17.30
C MET A 1 23.48 32.59 17.16
N ILE A 2 23.51 31.26 17.27
CA ILE A 2 23.47 30.47 18.51
C ILE A 2 22.33 30.93 19.42
N TYR A 3 21.23 30.18 19.39
CA TYR A 3 20.46 29.87 20.59
C TYR A 3 20.14 28.37 20.55
N GLU A 4 21.10 27.59 21.06
CA GLU A 4 20.84 26.25 21.59
C GLU A 4 19.94 26.43 22.83
N GLN A 5 18.72 25.90 22.79
CA GLN A 5 18.01 25.59 24.02
C GLN A 5 18.43 24.18 24.44
N THR A 6 19.52 24.13 25.22
CA THR A 6 19.86 23.01 26.10
C THR A 6 18.70 22.76 27.06
N LEU A 7 17.95 21.68 26.82
CA LEU A 7 16.98 21.14 27.77
C LEU A 7 17.77 20.41 28.87
N THR A 8 17.73 20.96 30.08
CA THR A 8 18.25 20.37 31.31
C THR A 8 17.49 19.08 31.66
N PRO A 9 18.15 18.10 32.31
CA PRO A 9 17.49 16.90 32.80
C PRO A 9 16.70 17.25 34.08
N ASP A 10 15.36 17.27 33.99
CA ASP A 10 14.50 17.38 35.17
C ASP A 10 14.67 16.16 36.07
N ASN A 11 15.41 16.38 37.16
CA ASN A 11 15.35 15.58 38.37
C ASN A 11 14.01 15.87 39.05
N ASP A 12 13.03 14.97 38.89
CA ASP A 12 11.94 14.89 39.86
C ASP A 12 11.52 13.45 40.12
N ARG A 13 11.89 13.03 41.35
CA ARG A 13 11.47 11.80 42.02
C ARG A 13 10.05 12.02 42.52
N GLN A 14 9.12 11.18 42.07
CA GLN A 14 7.91 10.66 42.76
C GLN A 14 6.79 10.33 41.74
N GLY A 15 5.97 9.32 42.08
CA GLY A 15 4.77 8.90 41.35
C GLY A 15 4.96 7.78 40.31
N ARG A 16 4.47 6.57 40.62
CA ARG A 16 4.30 5.41 39.69
C ARG A 16 3.18 5.67 38.66
N GLY A 17 3.20 6.83 38.00
CA GLY A 17 2.33 7.12 36.87
C GLY A 17 2.99 6.68 35.55
N ILE A 18 2.19 6.26 34.58
CA ILE A 18 2.66 5.94 33.23
C ILE A 18 3.24 7.23 32.60
N ARG A 19 4.57 7.43 32.69
CA ARG A 19 5.25 8.63 32.18
C ARG A 19 5.28 8.61 30.64
N ILE A 20 4.39 9.36 29.99
CA ILE A 20 4.38 9.65 28.54
C ILE A 20 5.13 10.97 28.30
N PRO A 21 6.01 11.09 27.28
CA PRO A 21 6.69 12.34 26.98
C PRO A 21 5.71 13.50 26.75
N GLY A 22 5.98 14.67 27.36
CA GLY A 22 5.07 15.83 27.33
C GLY A 22 4.70 16.32 25.93
N SER A 23 5.61 16.15 24.95
CA SER A 23 5.37 16.49 23.54
C SER A 23 4.28 15.63 22.88
N ILE A 24 4.14 14.38 23.30
CA ILE A 24 3.19 13.40 22.74
C ILE A 24 1.92 13.33 23.61
N ARG A 25 2.01 13.72 24.88
CA ARG A 25 0.91 13.71 25.84
C ARG A 25 -0.36 14.37 25.30
N LYS A 26 -0.25 15.60 24.78
CA LYS A 26 -1.40 16.33 24.16
C LYS A 26 -2.04 15.56 22.98
N PHE A 27 -1.27 14.79 22.23
CA PHE A 27 -1.80 13.98 21.13
C PHE A 27 -2.51 12.73 21.64
N VAL A 28 -1.96 12.07 22.67
CA VAL A 28 -2.56 10.89 23.30
C VAL A 28 -3.85 11.26 24.04
N GLU A 29 -3.85 12.38 24.76
CA GLU A 29 -5.02 12.90 25.51
C GLU A 29 -6.22 13.20 24.61
N LYS A 30 -5.99 13.49 23.32
CA LYS A 30 -7.08 13.67 22.35
C LYS A 30 -7.91 12.39 22.14
N TRP A 31 -7.28 11.23 22.29
CA TRP A 31 -7.89 9.94 21.96
C TRP A 31 -8.17 9.08 23.20
N VAL A 32 -7.49 9.35 24.32
CA VAL A 32 -7.60 8.56 25.56
C VAL A 32 -7.57 9.48 26.77
N LYS A 33 -8.53 9.30 27.69
CA LYS A 33 -8.50 9.95 29.00
C LYS A 33 -7.44 9.28 29.88
N ILE A 34 -6.25 9.90 29.98
CA ILE A 34 -5.10 9.36 30.71
C ILE A 34 -5.35 9.21 32.23
N ASN A 35 -6.33 9.95 32.77
CA ASN A 35 -6.63 10.00 34.20
C ASN A 35 -7.72 9.02 34.67
N ALA A 36 -8.31 8.23 33.76
CA ALA A 36 -9.14 7.09 34.16
C ALA A 36 -8.22 5.87 34.23
N GLU A 37 -8.28 5.08 35.30
CA GLU A 37 -7.54 3.81 35.48
C GLU A 37 -7.92 2.71 34.46
N GLU A 38 -8.41 3.07 33.27
CA GLU A 38 -8.75 2.15 32.20
C GLU A 38 -7.50 1.75 31.40
N ASP A 39 -7.06 0.51 31.61
CA ASP A 39 -6.50 -0.41 30.61
C ASP A 39 -5.57 0.18 29.53
N LEU A 40 -4.63 1.05 29.93
CA LEU A 40 -3.60 1.63 29.07
C LEU A 40 -2.31 0.83 29.17
N VAL A 41 -1.82 0.31 28.05
CA VAL A 41 -0.50 -0.33 27.96
C VAL A 41 0.48 0.58 27.21
N LEU A 42 1.57 0.95 27.89
CA LEU A 42 2.65 1.74 27.29
C LEU A 42 3.86 0.85 26.97
N VAL A 43 4.32 0.92 25.73
CA VAL A 43 5.46 0.17 25.21
C VAL A 43 6.56 1.17 24.84
N LYS A 44 7.64 1.19 25.62
CA LYS A 44 8.77 2.12 25.49
C LYS A 44 9.97 1.49 24.79
N LYS A 45 10.19 0.19 24.99
CA LYS A 45 11.39 -0.52 24.50
C LYS A 45 11.01 -1.70 23.61
N ALA A 46 11.90 -2.07 22.69
CA ALA A 46 11.69 -3.24 21.83
C ALA A 46 11.59 -4.55 22.64
N SER A 47 12.28 -4.66 23.78
CA SER A 47 12.17 -5.79 24.70
C SER A 47 10.75 -5.97 25.25
N GLU A 48 9.99 -4.88 25.39
CA GLU A 48 8.59 -4.87 25.84
C GLU A 48 7.60 -5.25 24.73
N LEU A 49 8.06 -5.46 23.48
CA LEU A 49 7.21 -6.03 22.43
C LEU A 49 6.90 -7.50 22.73
N SER A 50 7.85 -8.22 23.33
CA SER A 50 7.61 -9.57 23.86
C SER A 50 6.54 -9.55 24.94
N PHE A 51 6.47 -8.46 25.73
CA PHE A 51 5.42 -8.25 26.73
C PHE A 51 4.05 -8.12 26.07
N ILE A 52 3.91 -7.53 24.89
CA ILE A 52 2.62 -7.56 24.16
C ILE A 52 2.23 -8.97 23.75
N HIS A 53 3.19 -9.87 23.52
CA HIS A 53 2.87 -11.28 23.30
C HIS A 53 2.58 -11.99 24.64
N ALA A 54 3.34 -11.67 25.70
CA ALA A 54 3.32 -12.30 27.02
C ALA A 54 2.31 -11.71 28.02
N VAL A 55 1.62 -10.59 27.73
CA VAL A 55 0.55 -10.05 28.57
C VAL A 55 -0.52 -11.13 28.64
N ASN A 56 -0.46 -11.88 29.74
CA ASN A 56 -1.34 -12.97 30.08
C ASN A 56 -2.76 -12.43 30.27
N ARG A 57 -3.75 -13.25 29.87
CA ARG A 57 -5.19 -13.02 30.12
C ARG A 57 -5.51 -12.61 31.56
N LYS A 58 -4.63 -12.93 32.54
CA LYS A 58 -4.79 -12.65 33.97
C LYS A 58 -4.94 -11.17 34.37
N ARG A 59 -4.54 -10.20 33.52
CA ARG A 59 -4.74 -8.76 33.78
C ARG A 59 -5.89 -8.13 32.97
N MET A 60 -6.53 -8.91 32.09
CA MET A 60 -7.69 -8.40 31.37
C MET A 60 -8.90 -8.58 32.26
N ASN A 61 -9.51 -7.47 32.69
CA ASN A 61 -10.92 -7.50 33.02
C ASN A 61 -11.68 -8.02 31.78
N ASN A 62 -12.83 -8.67 31.96
CA ASN A 62 -13.61 -9.35 30.90
C ASN A 62 -13.91 -8.47 29.65
N SER A 63 -13.65 -7.17 29.71
CA SER A 63 -13.88 -6.14 28.71
C SER A 63 -12.70 -5.85 27.74
N GLY A 64 -11.48 -6.35 27.99
CA GLY A 64 -10.31 -6.15 27.11
C GLY A 64 -9.70 -4.73 27.16
N LEU A 65 -8.49 -4.54 26.56
CA LEU A 65 -7.74 -3.30 26.71
C LEU A 65 -8.38 -2.09 26.01
N GLY A 66 -8.36 -0.93 26.65
CA GLY A 66 -8.85 0.32 26.09
C GLY A 66 -7.88 0.98 25.11
N CYS A 67 -6.59 1.02 25.44
CA CYS A 67 -5.57 1.61 24.56
C CYS A 67 -4.19 0.99 24.69
N ILE A 68 -3.48 0.89 23.56
CA ILE A 68 -2.06 0.54 23.49
C ILE A 68 -1.29 1.73 22.89
N VAL A 69 -0.32 2.25 23.64
CA VAL A 69 0.59 3.31 23.18
C VAL A 69 1.98 2.71 22.95
N CYS A 70 2.42 2.68 21.70
CA CYS A 70 3.72 2.18 21.28
C CYS A 70 4.64 3.33 20.86
N LEU A 71 5.64 3.61 21.70
CA LEU A 71 6.66 4.63 21.46
C LEU A 71 7.88 4.08 20.69
N VAL A 72 7.95 2.76 20.53
CA VAL A 72 8.93 2.10 19.66
C VAL A 72 8.54 2.37 18.21
N LYS A 73 9.53 2.68 17.36
CA LYS A 73 9.30 2.87 15.93
C LYS A 73 8.85 1.56 15.32
N ILE A 74 7.74 1.59 14.59
CA ILE A 74 7.21 0.39 13.92
C ILE A 74 8.16 -0.16 12.86
N ASN A 75 9.01 0.70 12.29
CA ASN A 75 10.10 0.34 11.39
C ASN A 75 11.06 -0.71 11.98
N ASP A 76 11.19 -0.72 13.30
CA ASP A 76 12.15 -1.54 14.05
C ASP A 76 11.45 -2.79 14.64
N ILE A 77 10.13 -2.90 14.51
CA ILE A 77 9.35 -4.05 15.00
C ILE A 77 9.49 -5.22 14.02
N PRO A 78 10.02 -6.37 14.45
CA PRO A 78 10.00 -7.58 13.63
C PRO A 78 8.55 -8.05 13.44
N HIS A 79 8.21 -8.51 12.23
CA HIS A 79 6.87 -9.04 11.91
C HIS A 79 5.71 -8.11 12.32
N ILE A 80 5.73 -6.85 11.86
CA ILE A 80 4.72 -5.80 12.13
C ILE A 80 3.27 -6.29 12.12
N ASN A 81 2.89 -7.13 11.16
CA ASN A 81 1.52 -7.64 11.06
C ASN A 81 1.16 -8.56 12.23
N ALA A 82 2.10 -9.37 12.72
CA ALA A 82 1.88 -10.21 13.91
C ALA A 82 1.68 -9.34 15.15
N PHE A 83 2.47 -8.27 15.28
CA PHE A 83 2.30 -7.27 16.32
C PHE A 83 0.91 -6.61 16.28
N PHE A 84 0.47 -6.12 15.12
CA PHE A 84 -0.87 -5.52 14.99
C PHE A 84 -2.00 -6.53 15.20
N LYS A 85 -1.86 -7.79 14.78
CA LYS A 85 -2.82 -8.86 15.09
C LYS A 85 -2.93 -9.09 16.60
N ALA A 86 -1.80 -9.20 17.29
CA ALA A 86 -1.77 -9.37 18.73
C ALA A 86 -2.40 -8.17 19.45
N ALA A 87 -2.12 -6.95 18.98
CA ALA A 87 -2.76 -5.75 19.49
C ALA A 87 -4.29 -5.76 19.25
N ASN A 88 -4.75 -6.16 18.06
CA ASN A 88 -6.18 -6.25 17.76
C ASN A 88 -6.88 -7.25 18.68
N GLN A 89 -6.29 -8.43 18.92
CA GLN A 89 -6.85 -9.46 19.81
C GLN A 89 -6.98 -8.99 21.26
N LYS A 90 -6.07 -8.11 21.73
CA LYS A 90 -6.05 -7.63 23.11
C LYS A 90 -6.89 -6.38 23.33
N LEU A 91 -7.14 -5.60 22.28
CA LEU A 91 -7.96 -4.38 22.35
C LEU A 91 -9.47 -4.71 22.31
N ARG A 92 -10.25 -3.99 23.11
CA ARG A 92 -11.71 -3.99 23.00
C ARG A 92 -12.17 -3.34 21.69
N ASN A 93 -13.38 -3.64 21.22
CA ASN A 93 -13.94 -2.98 20.04
C ASN A 93 -14.02 -1.47 20.30
N GLY A 94 -13.56 -0.66 19.34
CA GLY A 94 -13.44 0.79 19.52
C GLY A 94 -12.22 1.26 20.33
N GLY A 95 -11.39 0.34 20.85
CA GLY A 95 -10.12 0.67 21.50
C GLY A 95 -9.08 1.24 20.52
N PHE A 96 -8.08 1.95 21.05
CA PHE A 96 -7.11 2.69 20.23
C PHE A 96 -5.71 2.10 20.30
N ILE A 97 -5.02 2.05 19.16
CA ILE A 97 -3.58 1.88 19.09
C ILE A 97 -2.94 3.20 18.65
N ILE A 98 -1.99 3.69 19.43
CA ILE A 98 -1.18 4.86 19.12
C ILE A 98 0.24 4.37 18.85
N GLY A 99 0.79 4.69 17.69
CA GLY A 99 2.11 4.25 17.29
C GLY A 99 2.93 5.39 16.70
N CYS A 100 4.22 5.14 16.52
CA CYS A 100 5.11 6.03 15.79
C CYS A 100 5.85 5.29 14.68
N LEU A 101 6.05 5.97 13.55
CA LEU A 101 6.93 5.52 12.48
C LEU A 101 7.88 6.64 12.08
N GLU A 102 9.04 6.23 11.57
CA GLU A 102 9.93 7.11 10.82
C GLU A 102 9.63 6.91 9.34
N THR A 103 9.14 7.96 8.69
CA THR A 103 8.75 7.86 7.28
C THR A 103 9.98 7.83 6.38
N GLN A 104 9.82 7.33 5.15
CA GLN A 104 10.88 7.40 4.14
C GLN A 104 11.36 8.85 3.91
N CYS A 105 10.45 9.84 3.98
CA CYS A 105 10.76 11.26 3.84
C CYS A 105 11.61 11.77 5.01
N ASP A 106 11.24 11.44 6.25
CA ASP A 106 11.97 11.89 7.44
C ASP A 106 13.36 11.24 7.50
N ARG A 107 13.45 9.93 7.16
CA ARG A 107 14.73 9.23 7.04
C ARG A 107 15.61 9.84 5.95
N LYS A 108 15.03 10.25 4.81
CA LYS A 108 15.75 10.97 3.75
C LYS A 108 16.31 12.29 4.26
N GLN A 109 15.50 13.11 4.94
CA GLN A 109 15.96 14.38 5.50
C GLN A 109 17.10 14.20 6.50
N ARG A 110 17.00 13.20 7.39
CA ARG A 110 18.07 12.86 8.35
C ARG A 110 19.36 12.41 7.67
N LEU A 111 19.27 11.55 6.66
CA LEU A 111 20.44 11.11 5.89
C LEU A 111 21.06 12.26 5.10
N MET A 112 20.24 13.12 4.49
CA MET A 112 20.68 14.31 3.78
C MET A 112 21.37 15.32 4.71
N ALA A 113 20.86 15.50 5.94
CA ALA A 113 21.47 16.37 6.94
C ALA A 113 22.83 15.84 7.44
N ARG A 114 23.03 14.52 7.45
CA ARG A 114 24.30 13.89 7.85
C ARG A 114 25.35 13.89 6.73
N GLN A 115 24.93 13.95 5.46
CA GLN A 115 25.80 13.80 4.31
C GLN A 115 26.19 15.18 3.74
N ARG A 116 27.40 15.64 4.11
CA ARG A 116 27.86 17.01 3.92
C ARG A 116 28.42 17.34 2.51
N TRP A 117 28.21 16.50 1.48
CA TRP A 117 28.88 16.67 0.17
C TRP A 117 27.98 16.48 -1.06
N PRO A 118 28.16 17.29 -2.13
CA PRO A 118 27.31 17.32 -3.31
C PRO A 118 27.84 16.38 -4.39
N LEU A 119 27.61 15.07 -4.28
CA LEU A 119 27.83 14.17 -5.41
C LEU A 119 26.51 13.67 -5.98
N ASN A 120 26.24 14.16 -7.20
CA ASN A 120 25.27 13.77 -8.22
C ASN A 120 23.83 13.41 -7.81
N ILE A 121 22.88 14.16 -8.36
CA ILE A 121 21.45 13.81 -8.43
C ILE A 121 21.28 12.35 -8.90
N ILE A 122 22.14 11.89 -9.80
CA ILE A 122 22.17 10.52 -10.33
C ILE A 122 22.54 9.51 -9.24
N SER A 123 23.57 9.74 -8.42
CA SER A 123 23.94 8.82 -7.34
C SER A 123 22.85 8.76 -6.26
N ARG A 124 22.19 9.89 -5.98
CA ARG A 124 21.04 9.98 -5.06
C ARG A 124 19.82 9.22 -5.62
N PHE A 125 19.57 9.33 -6.92
CA PHE A 125 18.54 8.57 -7.62
C PHE A 125 18.84 7.06 -7.56
N PHE A 126 20.07 6.64 -7.82
CA PHE A 126 20.48 5.24 -7.74
C PHE A 126 20.45 4.71 -6.30
N ALA A 127 20.84 5.50 -5.29
CA ALA A 127 20.73 5.11 -3.88
C ALA A 127 19.26 4.96 -3.43
N TYR A 128 18.38 5.84 -3.93
CA TYR A 128 16.93 5.74 -3.75
C TYR A 128 16.36 4.51 -4.44
N PHE A 129 16.71 4.29 -5.71
CA PHE A 129 16.33 3.13 -6.50
C PHE A 129 16.79 1.82 -5.85
N HIS A 130 18.04 1.78 -5.38
CA HIS A 130 18.62 0.67 -4.65
C HIS A 130 17.80 0.36 -3.39
N LYS A 131 17.49 1.39 -2.59
CA LYS A 131 16.76 1.19 -1.33
C LYS A 131 15.28 0.87 -1.52
N GLU A 132 14.62 1.32 -2.58
CA GLU A 132 13.19 1.06 -2.77
C GLU A 132 12.91 -0.26 -3.49
N PHE A 133 13.79 -0.64 -4.44
CA PHE A 133 13.64 -1.85 -5.23
C PHE A 133 14.39 -3.04 -4.62
N TRP A 134 15.68 -2.87 -4.29
CA TRP A 134 16.54 -3.98 -3.90
C TRP A 134 16.30 -4.43 -2.47
N THR A 135 16.06 -3.53 -1.51
CA THR A 135 15.77 -3.94 -0.11
C THR A 135 14.50 -4.79 0.03
N LYS A 136 13.63 -4.77 -0.98
CA LYS A 136 12.40 -5.57 -1.02
C LYS A 136 12.62 -6.94 -1.69
N LEU A 137 13.80 -7.19 -2.24
CA LEU A 137 14.19 -8.52 -2.70
C LEU A 137 14.55 -9.40 -1.50
N PRO A 138 14.11 -10.67 -1.45
CA PRO A 138 14.31 -11.56 -0.31
C PRO A 138 15.79 -11.70 0.10
N ILE A 139 16.68 -11.76 -0.90
CA ILE A 139 18.12 -11.98 -0.75
C ILE A 139 18.79 -10.75 -0.11
N VAL A 140 18.47 -9.56 -0.59
CA VAL A 140 19.03 -8.30 -0.11
C VAL A 140 18.49 -7.96 1.28
N ASN A 141 17.21 -8.23 1.55
CA ASN A 141 16.65 -8.06 2.88
C ASN A 141 17.39 -8.93 3.93
N ARG A 142 17.79 -10.16 3.56
CA ARG A 142 18.58 -11.04 4.43
C ARG A 142 19.98 -10.46 4.72
N TYR A 143 20.63 -9.85 3.73
CA TYR A 143 21.93 -9.19 3.91
C TYR A 143 21.85 -7.98 4.87
N TYR A 144 20.83 -7.14 4.75
CA TYR A 144 20.65 -5.99 5.65
C TYR A 144 20.38 -6.40 7.10
N HIS A 145 19.67 -7.51 7.33
CA HIS A 145 19.49 -8.06 8.66
C HIS A 145 20.80 -8.53 9.31
N LEU A 146 21.76 -9.03 8.53
CA LEU A 146 23.09 -9.44 9.01
C LEU A 146 24.01 -8.23 9.28
N SER A 147 23.82 -7.13 8.55
CA SER A 147 24.67 -5.92 8.63
C SER A 147 24.37 -5.02 9.85
N GLY A 148 23.44 -5.40 10.73
CA GLY A 148 23.09 -4.62 11.92
C GLY A 148 22.34 -3.30 11.65
N GLU A 149 22.09 -2.93 10.39
CA GLU A 149 21.20 -1.82 10.02
C GLU A 149 19.73 -2.21 10.26
N THR A 150 19.31 -2.20 11.52
CA THR A 150 17.91 -2.40 11.88
C THR A 150 17.10 -1.15 11.53
N GLY A 151 16.21 -1.28 10.56
CA GLY A 151 15.22 -0.25 10.29
C GLY A 151 14.67 -0.38 8.89
N ARG A 152 13.53 -1.06 8.76
CA ARG A 152 12.85 -1.21 7.47
C ARG A 152 12.37 0.16 7.00
N VAL A 153 12.61 0.50 5.74
CA VAL A 153 12.04 1.71 5.15
C VAL A 153 10.58 1.40 4.81
N ILE A 154 9.66 2.08 5.49
CA ILE A 154 8.21 1.90 5.34
C ILE A 154 7.63 3.28 5.00
N SER A 155 6.80 3.33 3.96
CA SER A 155 6.05 4.54 3.63
C SER A 155 4.84 4.68 4.55
N GLU A 156 4.33 5.90 4.74
CA GLU A 156 3.10 6.15 5.51
C GLU A 156 1.95 5.26 4.98
N ILE A 157 1.82 5.18 3.65
CA ILE A 157 0.84 4.35 2.94
C ILE A 157 0.99 2.85 3.26
N GLU A 158 2.21 2.31 3.27
CA GLU A 158 2.42 0.90 3.64
C GLU A 158 2.10 0.65 5.13
N ALA A 159 2.46 1.58 6.01
CA ALA A 159 2.15 1.47 7.44
C ALA A 159 0.63 1.47 7.68
N TYR A 160 -0.11 2.38 7.04
CA TYR A 160 -1.57 2.44 7.12
C TYR A 160 -2.20 1.20 6.49
N GLY A 161 -1.73 0.76 5.32
CA GLY A 161 -2.21 -0.48 4.70
C GLY A 161 -2.12 -1.68 5.64
N ARG A 162 -1.00 -1.82 6.35
CA ARG A 162 -0.81 -2.87 7.36
C ARG A 162 -1.79 -2.74 8.52
N LEU A 163 -2.03 -1.52 9.02
CA LEU A 163 -3.01 -1.26 10.08
C LEU A 163 -4.43 -1.64 9.65
N PHE A 164 -4.87 -1.20 8.47
CA PHE A 164 -6.19 -1.51 7.92
C PHE A 164 -6.37 -3.02 7.67
N SER A 165 -5.34 -3.70 7.14
CA SER A 165 -5.37 -5.18 7.02
C SER A 165 -5.50 -5.90 8.37
N CYS A 166 -5.08 -5.24 9.46
CA CYS A 166 -5.20 -5.77 10.82
C CYS A 166 -6.47 -5.30 11.54
N GLY A 167 -7.46 -4.73 10.82
CA GLY A 167 -8.76 -4.35 11.37
C GLY A 167 -8.79 -3.01 12.11
N PHE A 168 -7.83 -2.13 11.82
CA PHE A 168 -7.77 -0.79 12.40
C PHE A 168 -8.12 0.29 11.38
N ALA A 169 -8.90 1.30 11.78
CA ALA A 169 -9.14 2.50 11.00
C ALA A 169 -8.31 3.66 11.54
N LEU A 170 -7.71 4.46 10.65
CA LEU A 170 -6.92 5.63 11.03
C LEU A 170 -7.83 6.77 11.53
N SER A 171 -7.59 7.24 12.75
CA SER A 171 -8.37 8.33 13.38
C SER A 171 -7.65 9.67 13.32
N GLY A 172 -6.31 9.68 13.38
CA GLY A 172 -5.54 10.91 13.27
C GLY A 172 -4.04 10.70 13.20
N THR A 173 -3.33 11.72 12.72
CA THR A 173 -1.87 11.70 12.58
C THR A 173 -1.26 13.02 13.03
N LYS A 174 0.01 12.99 13.46
CA LYS A 174 0.77 14.19 13.82
C LYS A 174 2.27 13.95 13.68
N LYS A 175 2.99 14.89 13.07
CA LYS A 175 4.46 14.86 13.02
C LYS A 175 5.05 15.58 14.24
N ILE A 176 5.91 14.91 14.99
CA ILE A 176 6.56 15.44 16.20
C ILE A 176 8.02 14.97 16.20
N GLY A 177 8.96 15.91 16.21
CA GLY A 177 10.40 15.60 16.34
C GLY A 177 10.95 14.67 15.25
N GLY A 178 10.53 14.86 13.98
CA GLY A 178 10.96 14.01 12.86
C GLY A 178 10.39 12.59 12.87
N LYS A 179 9.42 12.30 13.75
CA LYS A 179 8.64 11.06 13.77
C LYS A 179 7.19 11.34 13.43
N HIS A 180 6.57 10.40 12.75
CA HIS A 180 5.17 10.45 12.41
C HIS A 180 4.36 9.58 13.37
N PHE A 181 3.54 10.24 14.18
CA PHE A 181 2.63 9.58 15.11
C PHE A 181 1.27 9.38 14.45
N PHE A 182 0.65 8.24 14.75
CA PHE A 182 -0.71 7.94 14.31
C PHE A 182 -1.52 7.37 15.47
N ALA A 183 -2.82 7.61 15.43
CA ALA A 183 -3.81 6.98 16.27
C ALA A 183 -4.78 6.22 15.36
N ALA A 184 -4.99 4.94 15.65
CA ALA A 184 -5.89 4.08 14.90
C ALA A 184 -6.85 3.35 15.85
N GLN A 185 -8.11 3.27 15.48
CA GLN A 185 -9.17 2.64 16.24
C GLN A 185 -9.41 1.22 15.74
N LYS A 186 -9.61 0.27 16.65
CA LYS A 186 -10.06 -1.08 16.29
C LYS A 186 -11.51 -1.04 15.82
N THR A 187 -11.73 -1.36 14.55
CA THR A 187 -13.06 -1.37 13.92
C THR A 187 -13.53 -2.78 13.58
N SER A 188 -12.61 -3.68 13.25
CA SER A 188 -12.94 -5.04 12.81
C SER A 188 -11.84 -6.02 13.21
N GLN A 189 -12.10 -7.31 12.98
CA GLN A 189 -11.07 -8.34 13.05
C GLN A 189 -10.11 -8.22 11.84
N PRO A 190 -8.86 -8.70 11.95
CA PRO A 190 -7.90 -8.68 10.86
C PRO A 190 -8.42 -9.42 9.61
N ASP A 191 -8.37 -8.77 8.45
CA ASP A 191 -8.73 -9.37 7.16
C ASP A 191 -7.51 -9.47 6.23
N PHE A 192 -7.17 -10.71 5.85
CA PHE A 192 -6.11 -11.01 4.89
C PHE A 192 -6.64 -11.70 3.64
N SER A 193 -7.91 -11.44 3.29
CA SER A 193 -8.55 -11.84 2.04
C SER A 193 -7.63 -11.65 0.82
N HIS A 194 -6.91 -10.53 0.77
CA HIS A 194 -5.81 -10.31 -0.16
C HIS A 194 -4.47 -10.76 0.46
N LYS A 195 -3.90 -11.88 0.03
CA LYS A 195 -2.54 -12.29 0.47
C LYS A 195 -1.52 -11.21 0.06
N PRO A 196 -1.05 -10.36 0.97
CA PRO A 196 -0.27 -9.19 0.60
C PRO A 196 1.19 -9.60 0.42
N SER A 197 1.68 -9.58 -0.82
CA SER A 197 3.10 -9.69 -1.10
C SER A 197 3.78 -8.34 -0.83
N THR A 198 5.08 -8.33 -0.54
CA THR A 198 5.90 -7.10 -0.51
C THR A 198 6.89 -7.02 -1.69
N GLY A 199 7.00 -8.09 -2.48
CA GLY A 199 7.97 -8.21 -3.57
C GLY A 199 7.64 -7.29 -4.77
N PRO A 200 8.66 -6.91 -5.56
CA PRO A 200 8.50 -6.02 -6.70
C PRO A 200 7.73 -6.66 -7.86
N LEU A 201 7.71 -7.98 -7.97
CA LEU A 201 6.87 -8.70 -8.92
C LEU A 201 5.61 -9.19 -8.22
N ILE A 202 4.46 -8.99 -8.86
CA ILE A 202 3.16 -9.43 -8.38
C ILE A 202 2.50 -10.34 -9.41
N CYS A 203 1.75 -11.30 -8.90
CA CYS A 203 0.92 -12.20 -9.67
C CYS A 203 -0.53 -11.94 -9.28
N LEU A 204 -1.35 -11.55 -10.24
CA LEU A 204 -2.75 -11.20 -10.04
C LEU A 204 -3.63 -12.21 -10.73
N GLU A 205 -4.62 -12.74 -10.02
CA GLU A 205 -5.62 -13.62 -10.60
C GLU A 205 -6.66 -12.81 -11.37
N ARG A 206 -6.92 -13.22 -12.60
CA ARG A 206 -7.82 -12.57 -13.55
C ARG A 206 -8.68 -13.60 -14.25
N ILE A 207 -9.77 -13.17 -14.84
CA ILE A 207 -10.62 -14.06 -15.63
C ILE A 207 -10.14 -14.06 -17.08
N GLY A 208 -9.86 -15.26 -17.59
CA GLY A 208 -9.51 -15.53 -18.97
C GLY A 208 -10.66 -16.12 -19.77
N GLN A 209 -10.33 -16.80 -20.86
CA GLN A 209 -11.31 -17.41 -21.75
C GLN A 209 -12.11 -18.50 -21.04
N TYR A 210 -13.41 -18.55 -21.34
CA TYR A 210 -14.40 -19.45 -20.74
C TYR A 210 -14.47 -19.36 -19.21
N GLY A 211 -14.16 -18.18 -18.65
CA GLY A 211 -14.18 -17.97 -17.20
C GLY A 211 -12.99 -18.58 -16.46
N LYS A 212 -12.03 -19.19 -17.17
CA LYS A 212 -10.87 -19.84 -16.52
C LYS A 212 -9.97 -18.81 -15.83
N PRO A 213 -9.53 -19.04 -14.59
CA PRO A 213 -8.62 -18.12 -13.92
C PRO A 213 -7.24 -18.14 -14.60
N VAL A 214 -6.70 -16.95 -14.84
CA VAL A 214 -5.38 -16.71 -15.44
C VAL A 214 -4.55 -15.87 -14.49
N LYS A 215 -3.29 -16.26 -14.32
CA LYS A 215 -2.31 -15.56 -13.47
C LYS A 215 -1.57 -14.52 -14.29
N VAL A 216 -1.89 -13.24 -14.12
CA VAL A 216 -1.24 -12.13 -14.80
C VAL A 216 -0.05 -11.61 -14.00
N TYR A 217 1.13 -11.58 -14.60
CA TYR A 217 2.35 -11.07 -13.98
C TYR A 217 2.53 -9.57 -14.26
N LYS A 218 2.88 -8.79 -13.23
CA LYS A 218 3.18 -7.36 -13.35
C LYS A 218 4.28 -6.92 -12.40
N VAL A 219 4.90 -5.79 -12.71
CA VAL A 219 5.72 -5.07 -11.73
C VAL A 219 4.79 -4.29 -10.80
N ARG A 220 5.08 -4.33 -9.51
CA ARG A 220 4.40 -3.56 -8.49
C ARG A 220 4.69 -2.08 -8.70
N THR A 221 3.64 -1.31 -8.93
CA THR A 221 3.73 0.15 -9.05
C THR A 221 3.22 0.87 -7.80
N MET A 222 2.51 0.17 -6.92
CA MET A 222 1.89 0.74 -5.70
C MET A 222 2.61 0.29 -4.43
N HIS A 223 2.48 1.05 -3.34
CA HIS A 223 3.00 0.64 -2.05
C HIS A 223 2.35 -0.69 -1.60
N PRO A 224 3.08 -1.58 -0.90
CA PRO A 224 2.48 -2.77 -0.31
C PRO A 224 1.31 -2.44 0.63
N TYR A 225 0.30 -3.31 0.66
CA TYR A 225 -0.93 -3.16 1.47
C TYR A 225 -1.80 -1.95 1.09
N SER A 226 -1.51 -1.26 -0.01
CA SER A 226 -2.26 -0.07 -0.42
C SER A 226 -3.71 -0.37 -0.86
N GLU A 227 -4.03 -1.63 -1.14
CA GLU A 227 -5.38 -2.11 -1.40
C GLU A 227 -6.31 -1.91 -0.20
N TYR A 228 -5.82 -2.06 1.04
CA TYR A 228 -6.61 -1.97 2.27
C TYR A 228 -7.02 -0.55 2.66
N ILE A 229 -6.37 0.46 2.09
CA ILE A 229 -6.63 1.88 2.35
C ILE A 229 -7.35 2.55 1.18
N GLN A 230 -7.82 1.77 0.21
CA GLN A 230 -8.51 2.31 -0.96
C GLN A 230 -9.70 3.19 -0.57
N ASP A 231 -10.57 2.69 0.30
CA ASP A 231 -11.77 3.42 0.74
C ASP A 231 -11.42 4.67 1.56
N PHE A 232 -10.36 4.58 2.36
CA PHE A 232 -9.84 5.71 3.11
C PHE A 232 -9.36 6.83 2.19
N ILE A 233 -8.55 6.48 1.18
CA ILE A 233 -8.05 7.44 0.18
C ILE A 233 -9.19 7.98 -0.68
N PHE A 234 -10.18 7.14 -1.00
CA PHE A 234 -11.36 7.56 -1.73
C PHE A 234 -12.14 8.66 -1.02
N ARG A 235 -12.39 8.49 0.28
CA ARG A 235 -13.07 9.50 1.09
C ARG A 235 -12.27 10.80 1.20
N GLN A 236 -10.93 10.73 1.13
CA GLN A 236 -10.07 11.91 1.26
C GLN A 236 -9.91 12.68 -0.06
N ASN A 237 -9.77 11.99 -1.19
CA ASN A 237 -9.35 12.60 -2.46
C ASN A 237 -10.44 12.62 -3.54
N GLY A 238 -11.53 11.85 -3.42
CA GLY A 238 -12.59 11.75 -4.42
C GLY A 238 -12.16 11.10 -5.75
N PHE A 239 -13.08 11.07 -6.72
CA PHE A 239 -12.79 10.66 -8.11
C PHE A 239 -12.17 11.81 -8.93
N GLY A 240 -11.20 11.48 -9.77
CA GLY A 240 -10.80 12.27 -10.94
C GLY A 240 -11.53 11.80 -12.21
N SER A 241 -11.12 12.30 -13.38
CA SER A 241 -11.72 11.90 -14.67
C SER A 241 -11.50 10.41 -14.99
N GLY A 242 -12.55 9.73 -15.46
CA GLY A 242 -12.51 8.33 -15.92
C GLY A 242 -12.50 7.26 -14.82
N CYS A 243 -13.25 7.43 -13.73
CA CYS A 243 -13.36 6.47 -12.61
C CYS A 243 -12.04 6.16 -11.87
N LYS A 244 -11.07 7.08 -11.89
CA LYS A 244 -9.74 6.90 -11.26
C LYS A 244 -9.43 8.01 -10.25
N PHE A 245 -8.60 7.73 -9.26
CA PHE A 245 -8.19 8.72 -8.25
C PHE A 245 -7.28 9.80 -8.85
N LYS A 246 -7.56 11.07 -8.57
CA LYS A 246 -6.62 12.16 -8.88
C LYS A 246 -5.42 12.08 -7.94
N ASP A 247 -4.21 12.03 -8.51
CA ASP A 247 -2.94 11.95 -7.78
C ASP A 247 -2.89 10.88 -6.67
N ASP A 248 -3.17 9.62 -7.05
CA ASP A 248 -3.22 8.48 -6.13
C ASP A 248 -1.92 8.33 -5.31
N PRO A 249 -1.92 8.61 -3.99
CA PRO A 249 -0.74 8.53 -3.15
C PRO A 249 -0.25 7.09 -2.95
N ARG A 250 -1.05 6.09 -3.34
CA ARG A 250 -0.63 4.69 -3.32
C ARG A 250 0.39 4.36 -4.39
N VAL A 251 0.44 5.12 -5.48
CA VAL A 251 1.38 4.88 -6.59
C VAL A 251 2.75 5.45 -6.22
N THR A 252 3.75 4.56 -6.19
CA THR A 252 5.14 4.96 -5.92
C THR A 252 5.67 5.88 -7.02
N PRO A 253 6.64 6.77 -6.75
CA PRO A 253 7.26 7.59 -7.79
C PRO A 253 7.86 6.74 -8.93
N LEU A 254 8.53 5.63 -8.58
CA LEU A 254 9.02 4.66 -9.56
C LEU A 254 7.87 3.99 -10.31
N GLY A 255 6.81 3.60 -9.61
CA GLY A 255 5.60 3.04 -10.22
C GLY A 255 4.94 3.97 -11.22
N ARG A 256 4.93 5.28 -10.96
CA ARG A 256 4.45 6.30 -11.89
C ARG A 256 5.30 6.33 -13.16
N PHE A 257 6.63 6.24 -13.01
CA PHE A 257 7.53 6.09 -14.15
C PHE A 257 7.28 4.80 -14.92
N LEU A 258 7.18 3.65 -14.24
CA LEU A 258 6.92 2.36 -14.88
C LEU A 258 5.61 2.36 -15.66
N ARG A 259 4.51 2.86 -15.08
CA ARG A 259 3.21 3.03 -15.77
C ARG A 259 3.31 3.99 -16.94
N LYS A 260 4.08 5.07 -16.81
CA LYS A 260 4.26 6.09 -17.87
C LYS A 260 4.88 5.48 -19.13
N TYR A 261 5.75 4.49 -18.98
CA TYR A 261 6.45 3.80 -20.08
C TYR A 261 5.94 2.36 -20.31
N TRP A 262 4.83 1.98 -19.67
CA TRP A 262 4.24 0.63 -19.75
C TRP A 262 5.20 -0.51 -19.37
N LEU A 263 6.23 -0.18 -18.57
CA LEU A 263 7.22 -1.13 -18.09
C LEU A 263 6.67 -2.05 -17.00
N ASP A 264 5.54 -1.68 -16.39
CA ASP A 264 4.88 -2.48 -15.36
C ASP A 264 4.17 -3.71 -15.91
N GLU A 265 3.77 -3.70 -17.19
CA GLU A 265 3.12 -4.82 -17.86
C GLU A 265 4.10 -5.71 -18.64
N LEU A 266 5.40 -5.37 -18.69
CA LEU A 266 6.43 -6.22 -19.33
C LEU A 266 6.45 -7.67 -18.83
N PRO A 267 6.27 -7.97 -17.53
CA PRO A 267 6.21 -9.36 -17.07
C PRO A 267 5.04 -10.15 -17.68
N MET A 268 3.99 -9.47 -18.16
CA MET A 268 2.85 -10.10 -18.84
C MET A 268 3.23 -10.68 -20.20
N MET A 269 4.40 -10.34 -20.76
CA MET A 269 4.95 -11.03 -21.94
C MET A 269 5.14 -12.53 -21.70
N VAL A 270 5.40 -12.95 -20.46
CA VAL A 270 5.45 -14.38 -20.10
C VAL A 270 4.08 -15.05 -20.30
N ASN A 271 2.98 -14.33 -20.02
CA ASN A 271 1.63 -14.83 -20.28
C ASN A 271 1.33 -14.94 -21.77
N LEU A 272 1.87 -14.02 -22.58
CA LEU A 272 1.74 -14.07 -24.04
C LEU A 272 2.43 -15.32 -24.60
N VAL A 273 3.66 -15.60 -24.17
CA VAL A 273 4.43 -16.78 -24.59
C VAL A 273 3.79 -18.08 -24.12
N LYS A 274 3.21 -18.11 -22.90
CA LYS A 274 2.44 -19.25 -22.39
C LYS A 274 1.11 -19.48 -23.12
N GLY A 275 0.65 -18.50 -23.90
CA GLY A 275 -0.67 -18.54 -24.51
C GLY A 275 -1.79 -18.37 -23.49
N ASP A 276 -1.57 -17.71 -22.35
CA ASP A 276 -2.62 -17.35 -21.40
C ASP A 276 -3.44 -16.15 -21.90
N VAL A 277 -2.76 -15.23 -22.59
CA VAL A 277 -3.31 -14.01 -23.20
C VAL A 277 -2.86 -13.92 -24.66
N LYS A 278 -3.58 -13.14 -25.47
CA LYS A 278 -3.14 -12.77 -26.83
C LYS A 278 -2.58 -11.34 -26.86
N LEU A 279 -2.00 -10.93 -27.98
CA LEU A 279 -1.40 -9.59 -28.12
C LEU A 279 -2.46 -8.49 -28.03
N PHE A 280 -3.50 -8.58 -28.86
CA PHE A 280 -4.60 -7.61 -28.89
C PHE A 280 -5.90 -8.28 -28.45
N GLY A 281 -6.67 -7.64 -27.57
CA GLY A 281 -7.92 -8.20 -27.06
C GLY A 281 -8.38 -7.57 -25.75
N VAL A 282 -9.60 -7.89 -25.34
CA VAL A 282 -10.22 -7.34 -24.12
C VAL A 282 -9.34 -7.59 -22.88
N ARG A 283 -9.21 -6.61 -21.98
CA ARG A 283 -8.25 -6.67 -20.85
C ARG A 283 -8.61 -7.80 -19.89
N PRO A 284 -7.68 -8.60 -19.34
CA PRO A 284 -8.02 -9.53 -18.28
C PRO A 284 -8.44 -8.74 -17.02
N VAL A 285 -9.70 -8.90 -16.60
CA VAL A 285 -10.30 -8.19 -15.45
C VAL A 285 -10.34 -9.08 -14.20
N SER A 286 -10.42 -8.47 -13.02
CA SER A 286 -10.58 -9.23 -11.77
C SER A 286 -11.99 -9.83 -11.68
N PRO A 287 -12.19 -10.91 -10.91
CA PRO A 287 -13.52 -11.48 -10.70
C PRO A 287 -14.53 -10.45 -10.15
N HIS A 288 -14.08 -9.61 -9.20
CA HIS A 288 -14.91 -8.54 -8.63
C HIS A 288 -15.32 -7.50 -9.68
N TYR A 289 -14.41 -7.08 -10.56
CA TYR A 289 -14.72 -6.12 -11.61
C TYR A 289 -15.64 -6.71 -12.68
N LEU A 290 -15.46 -8.01 -12.99
CA LEU A 290 -16.33 -8.72 -13.92
C LEU A 290 -17.78 -8.77 -13.45
N ASN A 291 -18.01 -8.81 -12.13
CA ASN A 291 -19.35 -8.80 -11.54
C ASN A 291 -20.05 -7.43 -11.61
N LEU A 292 -19.37 -6.37 -12.03
CA LEU A 292 -20.00 -5.07 -12.31
C LEU A 292 -20.74 -5.09 -13.66
N PHE A 293 -20.45 -6.05 -14.53
CA PHE A 293 -21.09 -6.16 -15.83
C PHE A 293 -22.36 -7.01 -15.77
N PRO A 294 -23.36 -6.72 -16.62
CA PRO A 294 -24.50 -7.61 -16.83
C PRO A 294 -24.06 -9.02 -17.24
N GLU A 295 -24.79 -10.03 -16.78
CA GLU A 295 -24.40 -11.44 -16.95
C GLU A 295 -24.32 -11.86 -18.42
N ASP A 296 -25.15 -11.28 -19.28
CA ASP A 296 -25.17 -11.56 -20.72
C ASP A 296 -23.87 -11.09 -21.39
N PHE A 297 -23.43 -9.87 -21.06
CA PHE A 297 -22.19 -9.32 -21.56
C PHE A 297 -20.98 -10.07 -21.00
N LYS A 298 -21.02 -10.41 -19.71
CA LYS A 298 -19.98 -11.22 -19.06
C LYS A 298 -19.78 -12.56 -19.76
N LYS A 299 -20.86 -13.30 -20.04
CA LYS A 299 -20.82 -14.58 -20.77
C LYS A 299 -20.23 -14.40 -22.17
N TYR A 300 -20.73 -13.43 -22.95
CA TYR A 300 -20.24 -13.14 -24.30
C TYR A 300 -18.76 -12.79 -24.30
N ARG A 301 -18.35 -11.84 -23.46
CA ARG A 301 -16.97 -11.38 -23.30
C ARG A 301 -16.02 -12.52 -22.94
N CYS A 302 -16.43 -13.42 -22.04
CA CYS A 302 -15.61 -14.55 -21.61
C CYS A 302 -15.40 -15.60 -22.70
N GLN A 303 -16.14 -15.60 -23.82
CA GLN A 303 -15.90 -16.52 -24.94
C GLN A 303 -14.55 -16.25 -25.63
N PHE A 304 -14.01 -15.03 -25.45
CA PHE A 304 -12.80 -14.58 -26.13
C PHE A 304 -11.59 -14.60 -25.21
N LYS A 305 -10.43 -14.86 -25.83
CA LYS A 305 -9.15 -14.79 -25.13
C LYS A 305 -8.80 -13.35 -24.79
N PRO A 306 -8.44 -13.04 -23.54
CA PRO A 306 -8.04 -11.69 -23.16
C PRO A 306 -6.74 -11.26 -23.86
N GLY A 307 -6.56 -9.95 -24.01
CA GLY A 307 -5.42 -9.34 -24.66
C GLY A 307 -4.53 -8.52 -23.73
N LEU A 308 -3.26 -8.42 -24.12
CA LEU A 308 -2.28 -7.51 -23.52
C LEU A 308 -2.63 -6.04 -23.84
N ILE A 309 -3.01 -5.76 -25.09
CA ILE A 309 -3.44 -4.44 -25.57
C ILE A 309 -4.98 -4.44 -25.73
N PRO A 310 -5.73 -3.80 -24.82
CA PRO A 310 -7.17 -3.64 -24.95
C PRO A 310 -7.61 -2.58 -25.97
N PRO A 311 -8.85 -2.71 -26.49
CA PRO A 311 -9.47 -1.68 -27.35
C PRO A 311 -9.65 -0.33 -26.64
N LEU A 312 -9.60 -0.31 -25.31
CA LEU A 312 -9.63 0.89 -24.48
C LEU A 312 -8.42 1.83 -24.67
N TYR A 313 -7.37 1.40 -25.37
CA TYR A 313 -6.27 2.28 -25.80
C TYR A 313 -6.56 2.99 -27.13
N VAL A 314 -7.56 2.54 -27.88
CA VAL A 314 -8.04 3.20 -29.10
C VAL A 314 -9.07 4.28 -28.74
N GLU A 315 -10.01 3.94 -27.86
CA GLU A 315 -11.08 4.82 -27.38
C GLU A 315 -11.02 4.86 -25.85
N ILE A 316 -10.87 6.05 -25.27
CA ILE A 316 -10.80 6.22 -23.80
C ILE A 316 -12.23 6.29 -23.26
N PRO A 317 -12.65 5.33 -22.41
CA PRO A 317 -13.99 5.33 -21.83
C PRO A 317 -14.13 6.38 -20.71
N ASN A 318 -15.34 6.90 -20.51
CA ASN A 318 -15.68 7.75 -19.36
C ASN A 318 -16.56 7.01 -18.34
N SER A 319 -17.31 5.98 -18.78
CA SER A 319 -18.21 5.17 -17.93
C SER A 319 -18.01 3.66 -18.11
N ILE A 320 -18.70 2.85 -17.29
CA ILE A 320 -18.71 1.38 -17.44
C ILE A 320 -19.45 0.98 -18.72
N GLU A 321 -20.50 1.71 -19.07
CA GLU A 321 -21.28 1.53 -20.28
C GLU A 321 -20.41 1.78 -21.53
N ASP A 322 -19.55 2.80 -21.49
CA ASP A 322 -18.57 3.07 -22.56
C ASP A 322 -17.60 1.90 -22.73
N ILE A 323 -17.10 1.34 -21.62
CA ILE A 323 -16.19 0.18 -21.64
C ILE A 323 -16.87 -0.99 -22.34
N MET A 324 -18.12 -1.28 -21.97
CA MET A 324 -18.89 -2.36 -22.57
C MET A 324 -19.13 -2.13 -24.06
N ALA A 325 -19.47 -0.90 -24.46
CA ALA A 325 -19.71 -0.56 -25.86
C ALA A 325 -18.43 -0.69 -26.72
N ILE A 326 -17.30 -0.19 -26.22
CA ILE A 326 -16.00 -0.29 -26.91
C ILE A 326 -15.56 -1.75 -27.03
N GLU A 327 -15.63 -2.52 -25.94
CA GLU A 327 -15.29 -3.93 -25.95
C GLU A 327 -16.20 -4.72 -26.89
N ARG A 328 -17.52 -4.48 -26.88
CA ARG A 328 -18.48 -5.14 -27.77
C ARG A 328 -18.17 -4.87 -29.24
N ARG A 329 -17.97 -3.61 -29.62
CA ARG A 329 -17.64 -3.23 -31.01
C ARG A 329 -16.38 -3.93 -31.51
N TYR A 330 -15.36 -4.02 -30.67
CA TYR A 330 -14.14 -4.76 -30.99
C TYR A 330 -14.41 -6.26 -31.15
N LEU A 331 -15.15 -6.88 -30.22
CA LEU A 331 -15.45 -8.32 -30.24
C LEU A 331 -16.29 -8.71 -31.48
N GLU A 332 -17.29 -7.92 -31.84
CA GLU A 332 -18.11 -8.12 -33.04
C GLU A 332 -17.25 -8.03 -34.32
N ALA A 333 -16.41 -7.00 -34.44
CA ALA A 333 -15.48 -6.87 -35.55
C ALA A 333 -14.45 -8.02 -35.59
N TYR A 334 -14.03 -8.51 -34.42
CA TYR A 334 -13.11 -9.63 -34.31
C TYR A 334 -13.76 -10.94 -34.77
N GLN A 335 -15.03 -11.18 -34.46
CA GLN A 335 -15.76 -12.36 -34.94
C GLN A 335 -15.85 -12.41 -36.47
N GLN A 336 -16.03 -11.26 -37.13
CA GLN A 336 -16.10 -11.19 -38.58
C GLN A 336 -14.74 -11.38 -39.25
N ARG A 337 -13.70 -10.68 -38.76
CA ARG A 337 -12.36 -10.66 -39.37
C ARG A 337 -11.26 -10.65 -38.30
N PRO A 338 -10.94 -11.79 -37.67
CA PRO A 338 -10.06 -11.84 -36.51
C PRO A 338 -8.70 -11.17 -36.70
N LEU A 339 -7.98 -11.55 -37.77
CA LEU A 339 -6.61 -11.08 -38.04
C LEU A 339 -6.58 -9.59 -38.42
N LEU A 340 -7.46 -9.17 -39.33
CA LEU A 340 -7.52 -7.79 -39.80
C LEU A 340 -7.95 -6.84 -38.67
N THR A 341 -8.90 -7.25 -37.83
CA THR A 341 -9.34 -6.46 -36.69
C THR A 341 -8.20 -6.31 -35.67
N ASP A 342 -7.52 -7.40 -35.30
CA ASP A 342 -6.40 -7.33 -34.35
C ASP A 342 -5.25 -6.45 -34.89
N LEU A 343 -4.90 -6.56 -36.18
CA LEU A 343 -3.87 -5.71 -36.80
C LEU A 343 -4.27 -4.23 -36.80
N THR A 344 -5.50 -3.93 -37.23
CA THR A 344 -6.03 -2.57 -37.32
C THR A 344 -6.05 -1.90 -35.95
N TYR A 345 -6.58 -2.60 -34.95
CA TYR A 345 -6.66 -2.07 -33.61
C TYR A 345 -5.28 -1.99 -32.92
N THR A 346 -4.37 -2.92 -33.20
CA THR A 346 -2.98 -2.84 -32.72
C THR A 346 -2.31 -1.59 -33.25
N TYR A 347 -2.41 -1.32 -34.55
CA TYR A 347 -1.86 -0.10 -35.16
C TYR A 347 -2.47 1.16 -34.53
N LYS A 348 -3.80 1.24 -34.40
CA LYS A 348 -4.50 2.37 -33.78
C LYS A 348 -4.06 2.57 -32.32
N ALA A 349 -3.95 1.50 -31.55
CA ALA A 349 -3.54 1.56 -30.15
C ALA A 349 -2.09 2.03 -30.02
N LEU A 350 -1.16 1.47 -30.80
CA LEU A 350 0.25 1.88 -30.80
C LEU A 350 0.40 3.35 -31.22
N TYR A 351 -0.30 3.77 -32.28
CA TYR A 351 -0.32 5.17 -32.71
C TYR A 351 -0.82 6.10 -31.59
N ASN A 352 -1.93 5.74 -30.94
CA ASN A 352 -2.47 6.53 -29.83
C ASN A 352 -1.55 6.57 -28.61
N ILE A 353 -0.86 5.47 -28.29
CA ILE A 353 0.08 5.38 -27.17
C ILE A 353 1.32 6.24 -27.43
N ILE A 354 1.88 6.17 -28.64
CA ILE A 354 3.12 6.85 -29.04
C ILE A 354 2.86 8.33 -29.32
N VAL A 355 1.87 8.64 -30.17
CA VAL A 355 1.63 9.99 -30.71
C VAL A 355 0.68 10.78 -29.83
N ARG A 356 -0.52 10.23 -29.55
CA ARG A 356 -1.54 10.92 -28.74
C ARG A 356 -1.33 10.80 -27.23
N ARG A 357 -0.30 10.05 -26.80
CA ARG A 357 0.03 9.76 -25.40
C ARG A 357 -1.17 9.23 -24.60
N VAL A 358 -2.09 8.51 -25.26
CA VAL A 358 -3.17 7.79 -24.60
C VAL A 358 -2.54 6.71 -23.75
N ARG A 359 -2.76 6.78 -22.44
CA ARG A 359 -2.11 5.91 -21.46
C ARG A 359 -3.14 5.43 -20.46
N SER A 360 -2.88 4.27 -19.88
CA SER A 360 -3.51 3.88 -18.63
C SER A 360 -3.01 4.83 -17.53
N LYS A 361 -3.51 6.07 -17.50
CA LYS A 361 -3.30 6.98 -16.36
C LYS A 361 -3.95 6.37 -15.13
#